data_AF-A0A947AIJ2-F1
#
_entry.id   AF-A0A947AIJ2-F1
#
_cell.length_a   1.000
_cell.length_b   1.000
_cell.length_c   1.000
_cell.angle_alpha   90.00
_cell.angle_beta   90.00
_cell.angle_gamma   90.00
#
_symmetry.space_group_name_H-M   'P 1'
#
loop_
_entity.id
_entity.type
_entity.pdbx_description
1 polymer ?
#
loop_
_entity_poly.entity_id
_entity_poly.type
_entity_poly.pdbx_seq_one_letter_code
_entity_poly.pdbx_strand_id
1 'polypeptide(L)'
;VKCSKTMYDDMEKNGGRAIMWKTGHSLIKKKMKQEKAELAGEMSGHIFFADRYFGYDDATYASCRLLEILSNTDKRLSELLADVPKTFSTPEIRVECADNIKFKVVEKVTEFFKQRYKVIDIDGVRVLFDDGWGLVRASNTQPALVLRFEAMSKDRLNEIKTLVETTLAEIRDSIA
;
A
#
# COMPACT_ATOMS: atom_id res chain seq x y z
N VAL A 1 -1.52 -1.20 3.31
CA VAL A 1 -0.31 -0.33 3.28
C VAL A 1 0.38 -0.22 1.93
N LYS A 2 0.23 -1.17 0.99
CA LYS A 2 0.97 -1.16 -0.30
C LYS A 2 0.35 -0.32 -1.43
N CYS A 3 -0.93 0.01 -1.36
CA CYS A 3 -1.63 0.73 -2.44
C CYS A 3 -1.15 2.18 -2.55
N SER A 4 -1.29 2.75 -3.75
CA SER A 4 -0.94 4.14 -4.06
C SER A 4 -1.62 5.12 -3.10
N LYS A 5 -0.96 6.24 -2.84
CA LYS A 5 -1.55 7.33 -2.05
C LYS A 5 -2.74 7.95 -2.79
N THR A 6 -2.71 8.01 -4.12
CA THR A 6 -3.76 8.65 -4.95
C THR A 6 -5.14 8.04 -4.71
N MET A 7 -5.21 6.72 -4.48
CA MET A 7 -6.46 6.03 -4.15
C MET A 7 -7.09 6.53 -2.85
N TYR A 8 -6.29 6.74 -1.79
CA TYR A 8 -6.81 7.22 -0.51
C TYR A 8 -7.27 8.67 -0.64
N ASP A 9 -6.47 9.51 -1.31
CA ASP A 9 -6.77 10.92 -1.50
C ASP A 9 -8.04 11.12 -2.35
N ASP A 10 -8.22 10.31 -3.40
CA ASP A 10 -9.42 10.36 -4.24
C ASP A 10 -10.67 9.88 -3.49
N MET A 11 -10.57 8.81 -2.69
CA MET A 11 -11.67 8.37 -1.83
C MET A 11 -12.11 9.48 -0.85
N GLU A 12 -11.16 10.14 -0.20
CA GLU A 12 -11.44 11.24 0.74
C GLU A 12 -12.03 12.45 0.05
N LYS A 13 -11.50 12.84 -1.12
CA LYS A 13 -12.01 13.93 -1.95
C LYS A 13 -13.48 13.73 -2.36
N ASN A 14 -13.89 12.48 -2.57
CA ASN A 14 -15.26 12.11 -2.92
C ASN A 14 -16.15 11.81 -1.70
N GLY A 15 -15.74 12.24 -0.49
CA GLY A 15 -16.54 12.11 0.74
C GLY A 15 -16.48 10.73 1.41
N GLY A 16 -15.62 9.84 0.93
CA GLY A 16 -15.35 8.55 1.55
C GLY A 16 -14.42 8.67 2.76
N ARG A 17 -14.48 7.68 3.66
CA ARG A 17 -13.52 7.51 4.75
C ARG A 17 -12.49 6.45 4.37
N ALA A 18 -11.31 6.87 3.91
CA ALA A 18 -10.27 5.94 3.51
C ALA A 18 -9.57 5.34 4.75
N ILE A 19 -9.40 4.01 4.78
CA ILE A 19 -8.79 3.30 5.91
C ILE A 19 -7.62 2.46 5.40
N MET A 20 -6.40 2.87 5.74
CA MET A 20 -5.22 2.06 5.47
C MET A 20 -5.13 0.92 6.49
N TRP A 21 -4.91 -0.31 6.01
CA TRP A 21 -4.77 -1.48 6.87
C TRP A 21 -3.63 -2.43 6.47
N LYS A 22 -3.37 -3.41 7.34
CA LYS A 22 -2.36 -4.48 7.17
C LYS A 22 -2.66 -5.29 5.91
N THR A 23 -1.62 -5.72 5.21
CA THR A 23 -1.76 -6.60 4.04
C THR A 23 -2.12 -8.03 4.47
N GLY A 24 -3.03 -8.68 3.74
CA GLY A 24 -3.45 -10.06 3.93
C GLY A 24 -4.96 -10.22 3.94
N HIS A 25 -5.46 -11.10 3.06
CA HIS A 25 -6.89 -11.33 2.80
C HIS A 25 -7.72 -11.44 4.10
N SER A 26 -7.32 -12.30 5.04
CA SER A 26 -8.07 -12.53 6.29
C SER A 26 -8.08 -11.30 7.21
N LEU A 27 -7.00 -10.50 7.19
CA LEU A 27 -6.89 -9.28 7.99
C LEU A 27 -7.78 -8.17 7.43
N ILE A 28 -7.85 -8.04 6.11
CA ILE A 28 -8.75 -7.09 5.43
C ILE A 28 -10.20 -7.45 5.68
N LYS A 29 -10.60 -8.71 5.48
CA LYS A 29 -11.97 -9.17 5.73
C LYS A 29 -12.42 -8.89 7.18
N LYS A 30 -11.54 -9.15 8.16
CA LYS A 30 -11.80 -8.84 9.56
C LYS A 30 -11.99 -7.33 9.79
N LYS A 31 -11.12 -6.49 9.21
CA LYS A 31 -11.19 -5.04 9.35
C LYS A 31 -12.43 -4.45 8.69
N MET A 32 -12.78 -4.93 7.50
CA MET A 32 -13.98 -4.52 6.77
C MET A 32 -15.24 -4.74 7.60
N LYS A 33 -15.37 -5.90 8.27
CA LYS A 33 -16.47 -6.16 9.20
C LYS A 33 -16.45 -5.23 10.43
N GLN A 34 -15.28 -4.95 10.99
CA GLN A 34 -15.14 -4.05 12.15
C GLN A 34 -15.54 -2.61 11.82
N GLU A 35 -15.11 -2.12 10.66
CA GLU A 35 -15.34 -0.74 10.21
C GLU A 35 -16.66 -0.56 9.47
N LYS A 36 -17.39 -1.66 9.22
CA LYS A 36 -18.56 -1.71 8.34
C LYS A 36 -18.25 -1.05 6.99
N ALA A 37 -17.08 -1.37 6.43
CA ALA A 37 -16.65 -0.80 5.15
C ALA A 37 -17.38 -1.50 3.99
N GLU A 38 -17.88 -0.71 3.06
CA GLU A 38 -18.65 -1.16 1.89
C GLU A 38 -17.76 -1.78 0.80
N LEU A 39 -16.49 -1.37 0.75
CA LEU A 39 -15.49 -1.81 -0.23
C LEU A 39 -14.12 -1.93 0.45
N ALA A 40 -13.36 -2.95 0.07
CA ALA A 40 -11.93 -3.03 0.37
C ALA A 40 -11.15 -3.58 -0.83
N GLY A 41 -9.85 -3.30 -0.86
CA GLY A 41 -8.97 -3.76 -1.93
C GLY A 41 -7.53 -3.92 -1.46
N GLU A 42 -6.84 -4.90 -2.04
CA GLU A 42 -5.41 -5.12 -1.85
C GLU A 42 -4.65 -5.05 -3.18
N MET A 43 -3.38 -4.66 -3.13
CA MET A 43 -2.52 -4.60 -4.31
C MET A 43 -2.35 -5.96 -5.02
N SER A 44 -2.56 -7.08 -4.33
CA SER A 44 -2.56 -8.41 -4.92
C SER A 44 -3.75 -8.68 -5.85
N GLY A 45 -4.72 -7.76 -5.97
CA GLY A 45 -5.89 -7.89 -6.84
C GLY A 45 -7.15 -8.40 -6.15
N HIS A 46 -7.08 -8.70 -4.84
CA HIS A 46 -8.25 -9.06 -4.06
C HIS A 46 -9.11 -7.81 -3.81
N ILE A 47 -10.34 -7.81 -4.31
CA ILE A 47 -11.33 -6.73 -4.15
C ILE A 47 -12.57 -7.31 -3.46
N PHE A 48 -13.00 -6.66 -2.39
CA PHE A 48 -14.04 -7.13 -1.49
C PHE A 48 -15.22 -6.15 -1.52
N PHE A 49 -16.40 -6.61 -1.93
CA PHE A 49 -17.62 -5.80 -1.92
C PHE A 49 -18.52 -6.24 -0.76
N ALA A 50 -18.90 -5.33 0.13
CA ALA A 50 -20.06 -5.48 1.01
C ALA A 50 -21.27 -4.73 0.45
N ASP A 51 -21.04 -3.64 -0.29
CA ASP A 51 -22.10 -2.99 -1.05
C ASP A 51 -22.70 -3.97 -2.05
N ARG A 52 -23.99 -4.28 -1.85
CA ARG A 52 -24.78 -5.21 -2.68
C ARG A 52 -24.17 -6.62 -2.77
N TYR A 53 -23.34 -7.01 -1.79
CA TYR A 53 -22.63 -8.28 -1.78
C TYR A 53 -22.25 -8.77 -0.37
N PHE A 54 -21.47 -9.84 -0.26
CA PHE A 54 -21.29 -10.59 1.00
C PHE A 54 -20.01 -10.24 1.79
N GLY A 55 -19.19 -9.31 1.30
CA GLY A 55 -17.97 -8.86 1.98
C GLY A 55 -16.77 -9.81 1.91
N TYR A 56 -16.83 -10.87 1.09
CA TYR A 56 -15.65 -11.63 0.67
C TYR A 56 -15.14 -11.10 -0.68
N ASP A 57 -13.90 -11.42 -0.99
CA ASP A 57 -13.26 -11.12 -2.26
C ASP A 57 -13.73 -12.08 -3.35
N ASP A 58 -14.14 -11.49 -4.47
CA ASP A 58 -14.60 -12.27 -5.62
C ASP A 58 -14.23 -11.51 -6.89
N ALA A 59 -13.26 -12.06 -7.64
CA ALA A 59 -12.81 -11.47 -8.89
C ALA A 59 -13.88 -11.51 -9.99
N THR A 60 -14.75 -12.52 -10.00
CA THR A 60 -15.87 -12.61 -10.93
C THR A 60 -16.89 -11.52 -10.64
N TYR A 61 -17.29 -11.35 -9.38
CA TYR A 61 -18.19 -10.27 -8.99
C TYR A 61 -17.58 -8.89 -9.23
N ALA A 62 -16.30 -8.69 -8.90
CA ALA A 62 -15.58 -7.45 -9.20
C ALA A 62 -15.57 -7.13 -10.71
N SER A 63 -15.40 -8.15 -11.56
CA SER A 63 -15.48 -8.00 -13.02
C SER A 63 -16.89 -7.60 -13.47
N CYS A 64 -17.94 -8.21 -12.90
CA CYS A 64 -19.32 -7.80 -13.16
C CYS A 64 -19.59 -6.35 -12.74
N ARG A 65 -19.07 -5.91 -11.58
CA ARG A 65 -19.20 -4.52 -11.12
C ARG A 65 -18.48 -3.52 -12.03
N LEU A 66 -17.31 -3.89 -12.56
CA LEU A 66 -16.61 -3.08 -13.56
C LEU A 66 -17.42 -3.01 -14.87
N LEU A 67 -17.95 -4.14 -15.35
CA LEU A 67 -18.79 -4.18 -16.53
C LEU A 67 -20.07 -3.35 -16.36
N GLU A 68 -20.70 -3.38 -15.18
CA GLU A 68 -21.85 -2.54 -14.84
C GLU A 68 -21.50 -1.05 -14.97
N ILE A 69 -20.34 -0.62 -14.47
CA ILE A 69 -19.88 0.78 -14.62
C ILE A 69 -19.68 1.13 -16.10
N LEU A 70 -19.00 0.27 -16.85
CA LEU A 70 -18.71 0.50 -18.27
C LEU A 70 -19.96 0.45 -19.16
N SER A 71 -20.97 -0.35 -18.83
CA SER A 71 -22.21 -0.41 -19.60
C SER A 71 -23.10 0.83 -19.43
N ASN A 72 -22.84 1.64 -18.41
CA ASN A 72 -23.61 2.85 -18.10
C ASN A 72 -22.93 4.13 -18.62
N THR A 73 -21.93 4.02 -19.49
CA THR A 73 -21.23 5.18 -20.07
C THR A 73 -20.69 4.86 -21.48
N ASP A 74 -20.61 5.88 -22.33
CA ASP A 74 -19.94 5.76 -23.64
C ASP A 74 -18.42 5.96 -23.55
N LYS A 75 -17.90 6.29 -22.37
CA LYS A 75 -16.47 6.50 -22.14
C LYS A 75 -15.70 5.18 -22.08
N ARG A 76 -14.49 5.17 -22.63
CA ARG A 76 -13.52 4.09 -22.42
C ARG A 76 -13.02 4.10 -20.99
N LEU A 77 -12.59 2.93 -20.50
CA LEU A 77 -11.96 2.80 -19.18
C LEU A 77 -10.77 3.77 -19.00
N SER A 78 -9.97 3.98 -20.04
CA SER A 78 -8.85 4.94 -20.01
C SER A 78 -9.29 6.38 -19.79
N GLU A 79 -10.49 6.75 -20.23
CA GLU A 79 -11.06 8.09 -20.04
C GLU A 79 -11.65 8.25 -18.65
N LEU A 80 -12.19 7.17 -18.07
CA LEU A 80 -12.66 7.15 -16.68
C LEU A 80 -11.53 7.25 -15.66
N LEU A 81 -10.30 6.89 -16.05
CA LEU A 81 -9.11 6.97 -15.21
C LEU A 81 -8.24 8.19 -15.53
N ALA A 82 -8.68 9.09 -16.41
CA ALA A 82 -7.86 10.19 -16.92
C ALA A 82 -7.52 11.25 -15.86
N ASP A 83 -8.33 11.37 -14.81
CA ASP A 83 -8.14 12.28 -13.67
C ASP A 83 -7.32 11.68 -12.53
N VAL A 84 -6.99 10.38 -12.59
CA VAL A 84 -6.10 9.73 -11.63
C VAL A 84 -4.69 10.31 -11.79
N PRO A 85 -4.11 10.93 -10.73
CA PRO A 85 -2.79 11.53 -10.84
C PRO A 85 -1.73 10.50 -11.25
N LYS A 86 -0.91 10.87 -12.24
CA LYS A 86 0.22 10.03 -12.65
C LYS A 86 1.31 10.10 -11.60
N THR A 87 1.71 8.93 -11.10
CA THR A 87 2.82 8.76 -10.16
C THR A 87 3.87 7.82 -10.74
N PHE A 88 5.10 7.95 -10.27
CA PHE A 88 6.18 7.00 -10.54
C PHE A 88 6.28 6.06 -9.35
N SER A 89 6.32 4.75 -9.59
CA SER A 89 6.45 3.77 -8.51
C SER A 89 7.43 2.68 -8.89
N THR A 90 8.05 2.07 -7.88
CA THR A 90 8.84 0.86 -8.08
C THR A 90 7.93 -0.37 -8.15
N PRO A 91 8.38 -1.45 -8.80
CA PRO A 91 7.85 -2.77 -8.48
C PRO A 91 8.06 -3.09 -6.99
N GLU A 92 7.49 -4.21 -6.54
CA GLU A 92 7.82 -4.74 -5.22
C GLU A 92 9.30 -5.15 -5.18
N ILE A 93 10.07 -4.51 -4.29
CA ILE A 93 11.48 -4.81 -4.08
C ILE A 93 11.60 -5.77 -2.91
N ARG A 94 12.46 -6.78 -3.05
CA ARG A 94 12.73 -7.78 -2.02
C ARG A 94 14.18 -7.71 -1.60
N VAL A 95 14.40 -7.56 -0.30
CA VAL A 95 15.73 -7.52 0.30
C VAL A 95 15.84 -8.72 1.23
N GLU A 96 16.82 -9.58 1.00
CA GLU A 96 17.05 -10.74 1.87
C GLU A 96 17.37 -10.29 3.29
N CYS A 97 16.74 -10.95 4.27
CA CYS A 97 16.93 -10.66 5.68
C CYS A 97 16.48 -11.86 6.51
N ALA A 98 17.39 -12.40 7.32
CA ALA A 98 17.13 -13.62 8.07
C ALA A 98 15.92 -13.48 9.03
N ASP A 99 15.17 -14.58 9.18
CA ASP A 99 13.91 -14.59 9.94
C ASP A 99 14.09 -14.16 11.40
N ASN A 100 15.25 -14.47 11.99
CA ASN A 100 15.57 -14.12 13.38
C ASN A 100 15.81 -12.62 13.61
N ILE A 101 16.13 -11.84 12.56
CA ILE A 101 16.43 -10.41 12.68
C ILE A 101 15.44 -9.50 11.96
N LYS A 102 14.71 -9.96 10.93
CA LYS A 102 13.90 -9.11 10.05
C LYS A 102 12.89 -8.21 10.77
N PHE A 103 12.26 -8.72 11.84
CA PHE A 103 11.30 -7.94 12.62
C PHE A 103 11.99 -6.85 13.45
N LYS A 104 13.14 -7.17 14.07
CA LYS A 104 13.95 -6.21 14.82
C LYS A 104 14.53 -5.11 13.92
N VAL A 105 14.94 -5.47 12.70
CA VAL A 105 15.38 -4.50 11.69
C VAL A 105 14.24 -3.52 11.37
N VAL A 106 13.04 -4.03 11.06
CA VAL A 106 11.88 -3.18 10.76
C VAL A 106 11.49 -2.30 11.95
N GLU A 107 11.54 -2.82 13.17
CA GLU A 107 11.31 -2.03 14.39
C GLU A 107 12.29 -0.85 14.49
N LYS A 108 13.59 -1.09 14.32
CA LYS A 108 14.62 -0.05 14.38
C LYS A 108 14.50 0.98 13.26
N VAL A 109 14.20 0.54 12.04
CA VAL A 109 13.91 1.44 10.91
C VAL A 109 12.66 2.28 11.19
N THR A 110 11.64 1.68 11.80
CA THR A 110 10.41 2.40 12.20
C THR A 110 10.73 3.48 13.24
N GLU A 111 11.48 3.15 14.28
CA GLU A 111 11.92 4.11 15.31
C GLU A 111 12.70 5.29 14.70
N PHE A 112 13.64 4.99 13.79
CA PHE A 112 14.44 6.02 13.12
C PHE A 112 13.58 7.02 12.34
N PHE A 113 12.64 6.52 11.52
CA PHE A 113 11.80 7.38 10.69
C PHE A 113 10.71 8.11 11.50
N LYS A 114 10.16 7.50 12.56
CA LYS A 114 9.18 8.15 13.45
C LYS A 114 9.71 9.44 14.08
N GLN A 115 10.99 9.49 14.38
CA GLN A 115 11.62 10.67 14.97
C GLN A 115 11.79 11.83 13.98
N ARG A 116 11.66 11.57 12.67
CA ARG A 116 12.06 12.51 11.60
C ARG A 116 10.94 12.84 10.62
N TYR A 117 9.96 11.94 10.46
CA TYR A 117 8.91 12.04 9.46
C TYR A 117 7.58 11.55 10.03
N LYS A 118 6.50 11.95 9.36
CA LYS A 118 5.20 11.31 9.56
C LYS A 118 5.26 9.89 8.98
N VAL A 119 4.83 8.91 9.77
CA VAL A 119 4.81 7.52 9.33
C VAL A 119 3.48 6.85 9.64
N ILE A 120 3.17 5.79 8.90
CA ILE A 120 2.13 4.82 9.21
C ILE A 120 2.83 3.50 9.52
N ASP A 121 2.67 3.01 10.74
CA ASP A 121 3.41 1.87 11.31
C ASP A 121 2.54 0.62 11.53
N ILE A 122 1.43 0.51 10.79
CA ILE A 122 0.43 -0.54 10.97
C ILE A 122 0.95 -1.93 10.52
N ASP A 123 1.82 -1.97 9.49
CA ASP A 123 2.40 -3.18 8.90
C ASP A 123 3.77 -2.84 8.27
N GLY A 124 4.79 -2.83 9.12
CA GLY A 124 6.08 -2.21 8.82
C GLY A 124 6.03 -0.68 8.98
N VAL A 125 6.91 0.04 8.29
CA VAL A 125 6.93 1.50 8.26
C VAL A 125 6.66 2.02 6.86
N ARG A 126 5.57 2.78 6.72
CA ARG A 126 5.31 3.62 5.54
C ARG A 126 5.63 5.07 5.89
N VAL A 127 6.78 5.55 5.42
CA VAL A 127 7.21 6.94 5.57
C VAL A 127 6.46 7.80 4.57
N LEU A 128 5.88 8.89 5.05
CA LEU A 128 5.11 9.82 4.24
C LEU A 128 5.92 11.10 3.98
N PHE A 129 5.97 11.48 2.71
CA PHE A 129 6.47 12.76 2.23
C PHE A 129 5.32 13.50 1.54
N ASP A 130 5.46 14.81 1.33
CA ASP A 130 4.41 15.60 0.67
C ASP A 130 4.22 15.18 -0.80
N ASP A 131 5.28 14.66 -1.42
CA ASP A 131 5.38 14.32 -2.84
C ASP A 131 5.67 12.83 -3.10
N GLY A 132 5.52 11.98 -2.09
CA GLY A 132 5.76 10.54 -2.22
C GLY A 132 5.69 9.76 -0.91
N TRP A 133 5.98 8.47 -0.97
CA TRP A 133 6.06 7.61 0.21
C TRP A 133 7.01 6.44 -0.04
N GLY A 134 7.55 5.89 1.05
CA GLY A 134 8.38 4.69 1.06
C GLY A 134 7.89 3.69 2.10
N LEU A 135 7.79 2.42 1.74
CA LEU A 135 7.38 1.33 2.61
C LEU A 135 8.53 0.36 2.84
N VAL A 136 8.76 -0.01 4.10
CA VAL A 136 9.59 -1.15 4.50
C VAL A 136 8.77 -2.04 5.42
N ARG A 137 8.60 -3.32 5.08
CA ARG A 137 7.93 -4.29 5.96
C ARG A 137 8.61 -5.65 5.97
N ALA A 138 8.43 -6.41 7.03
CA ALA A 138 8.86 -7.80 7.06
C ALA A 138 7.87 -8.67 6.26
N SER A 139 8.39 -9.62 5.48
CA SER A 139 7.56 -10.67 4.91
C SER A 139 7.14 -11.65 6.01
N ASN A 140 5.87 -12.02 6.03
CA ASN A 140 5.35 -13.01 7.00
C ASN A 140 5.73 -14.44 6.63
N THR A 141 5.97 -14.71 5.34
CA THR A 141 6.15 -16.06 4.80
C THR A 141 7.57 -16.37 4.34
N GLN A 142 8.43 -15.35 4.25
CA GLN A 142 9.77 -15.49 3.69
C GLN A 142 10.80 -14.71 4.52
N PRO A 143 12.08 -15.13 4.51
CA PRO A 143 13.20 -14.41 5.13
C PRO A 143 13.61 -13.21 4.27
N ALA A 144 12.69 -12.25 4.15
CA ALA A 144 12.88 -11.06 3.33
C ALA A 144 12.13 -9.86 3.90
N LEU A 145 12.66 -8.68 3.62
CA LEU A 145 11.98 -7.40 3.72
C LEU A 145 11.38 -7.05 2.36
N VAL A 146 10.20 -6.44 2.40
CA VAL A 146 9.46 -6.00 1.22
C VAL A 146 9.44 -4.48 1.21
N LEU A 147 9.93 -3.90 0.13
CA LEU A 147 10.03 -2.47 -0.09
C LEU A 147 9.17 -2.04 -1.27
N ARG A 148 8.61 -0.84 -1.19
CA ARG A 148 7.91 -0.19 -2.32
C ARG A 148 7.95 1.31 -2.16
N PHE A 149 8.14 2.01 -3.27
CA PHE A 149 8.23 3.46 -3.32
C PHE A 149 7.29 4.03 -4.37
N GLU A 150 6.80 5.22 -4.12
CA GLU A 150 6.00 5.99 -5.07
C GLU A 150 6.24 7.48 -4.86
N ALA A 151 6.33 8.24 -5.94
CA ALA A 151 6.53 9.68 -5.91
C ALA A 151 5.91 10.38 -7.13
N MET A 152 5.78 11.70 -7.06
CA MET A 152 5.24 12.54 -8.14
C MET A 152 6.22 12.77 -9.30
N SER A 153 7.51 12.47 -9.11
CA SER A 153 8.54 12.53 -10.15
C SER A 153 9.53 11.36 -10.05
N LYS A 154 10.23 11.07 -11.15
CA LYS A 154 11.24 10.00 -11.18
C LYS A 154 12.45 10.34 -10.29
N ASP A 155 12.87 11.59 -10.26
CA ASP A 155 13.99 12.03 -9.43
C ASP A 155 13.63 11.90 -7.95
N ARG A 156 12.42 12.34 -7.58
CA ARG A 156 11.94 12.20 -6.21
C ARG A 156 11.80 10.74 -5.77
N LEU A 157 11.35 9.87 -6.68
CA LEU A 157 11.30 8.43 -6.43
C LEU A 157 12.68 7.88 -6.07
N ASN A 158 13.72 8.30 -6.80
CA ASN A 158 15.10 7.88 -6.56
C ASN A 158 15.65 8.43 -5.24
N GLU A 159 15.35 9.68 -4.89
CA GLU A 159 15.74 10.28 -3.60
C GLU A 159 15.14 9.53 -2.41
N ILE A 160 13.82 9.30 -2.44
CA ILE A 160 13.09 8.58 -1.39
C ILE A 160 13.61 7.15 -1.28
N LYS A 161 13.79 6.46 -2.42
CA LYS A 161 14.35 5.11 -2.48
C LYS A 161 15.73 5.06 -1.84
N THR A 162 16.63 5.97 -2.24
CA THR A 162 18.01 6.01 -1.73
C THR A 162 18.02 6.26 -0.22
N LEU A 163 17.28 7.25 0.27
CA LEU A 163 17.18 7.55 1.69
C LEU A 163 16.76 6.32 2.51
N VAL A 164 15.71 5.63 2.08
CA VAL A 164 15.18 4.47 2.80
C VAL A 164 16.08 3.26 2.68
N GLU A 165 16.64 2.97 1.51
CA GLU A 165 17.53 1.83 1.32
C GLU A 165 18.86 2.00 2.07
N THR A 166 19.46 3.20 2.07
CA THR A 166 20.67 3.49 2.84
C THR A 166 20.43 3.34 4.34
N THR A 167 19.35 3.95 4.86
CA THR A 167 18.98 3.82 6.28
C THR A 167 18.74 2.36 6.67
N LEU A 168 18.06 1.60 5.80
CA LEU A 168 17.79 0.19 6.03
C LEU A 168 19.09 -0.63 6.09
N ALA A 169 20.02 -0.39 5.17
CA ALA A 169 21.30 -1.09 5.13
C ALA A 169 22.11 -0.81 6.41
N GLU A 170 22.26 0.46 6.79
CA GLU A 170 22.99 0.85 8.02
C GLU A 170 22.41 0.18 9.28
N ILE A 171 21.08 0.20 9.42
CA ILE A 171 20.42 -0.42 10.58
C ILE A 171 20.56 -1.94 10.55
N ARG A 172 20.37 -2.58 9.39
CA ARG A 172 20.49 -4.03 9.25
C ARG A 172 21.91 -4.50 9.59
N ASP A 173 22.91 -3.80 9.08
CA ASP A 173 24.32 -4.15 9.28
C ASP A 173 24.77 -3.89 10.74
N SER A 174 24.08 -2.99 11.47
CA SER A 174 24.30 -2.80 12.92
C SER A 174 23.68 -3.90 13.81
N ILE A 175 22.78 -4.73 13.25
CA ILE A 175 22.05 -5.79 13.96
C ILE A 175 22.60 -7.18 13.63
N ALA A 176 23.17 -7.35 12.43
CA ALA A 176 23.80 -8.57 11.95
C ALA A 176 25.09 -8.88 12.71
#